data_AF-A0A846N3R9-F1
#
_entry.id   AF-A0A846N3R9-F1
#
_cell.length_a   1.000
_cell.length_b   1.000
_cell.length_c   1.000
_cell.angle_alpha   90.00
_cell.angle_beta   90.00
_cell.angle_gamma   90.00
#
_symmetry.space_group_name_H-M   'P 1'
#
loop_
_entity.id
_entity.type
_entity.pdbx_description
1 polymer ?
#
loop_
_entity_poly.entity_id
_entity_poly.type
_entity_poly.pdbx_seq_one_letter_code
_entity_poly.pdbx_strand_id
1 'polypeptide(L)'
;MVPWNIAHRGGAQLRPENTLSAFADAVWRGCQGAELDVQLTADGQVIVHHDWRLKPALTRDFEGRWIADPGPRIKDLTLEELRRYEVGRADPDSIYAKSHPDVHWQDGECVPLLSEVIAVARTARDPFKLIVELKTSFANREESADPEELAARTVEVLGEHNYLDHTIFVGFDWAALIAAKKYASKTECWFTSMPLSWFGHDAPPPEADPPSEQALQMLRYWAREGVSPWAAGFDAVHHGGSIIRAVKEAGGDGWDPMWVDLTEETVGEARGLGLRLATWTVNEPNLMRKMASLGLDAIYTDRPDMLAAVDSY
;
A
#
# COMPACT_ATOMS: atom_id res chain seq x y z
N MET A 1 -8.64 15.60 15.70
CA MET A 1 -9.49 14.84 14.75
C MET A 1 -9.14 13.38 14.95
N VAL A 2 -10.12 12.49 14.97
CA VAL A 2 -9.85 11.05 15.01
C VAL A 2 -9.44 10.62 13.60
N PRO A 3 -8.26 9.99 13.41
CA PRO A 3 -7.83 9.54 12.09
C PRO A 3 -8.75 8.44 11.56
N TRP A 4 -8.83 8.29 10.24
CA TRP A 4 -9.49 7.13 9.65
C TRP A 4 -8.74 5.84 10.03
N ASN A 5 -9.50 4.85 10.50
CA ASN A 5 -9.06 3.48 10.66
C ASN A 5 -9.13 2.79 9.30
N ILE A 6 -7.97 2.61 8.68
CA ILE A 6 -7.81 1.98 7.37
C ILE A 6 -7.21 0.58 7.57
N ALA A 7 -7.96 -0.44 7.15
CA ALA A 7 -7.50 -1.82 7.23
C ALA A 7 -6.44 -2.09 6.14
N HIS A 8 -5.16 -2.23 6.52
CA HIS A 8 -4.04 -2.50 5.63
C HIS A 8 -4.19 -3.89 4.99
N ARG A 9 -4.26 -3.94 3.65
CA ARG A 9 -4.64 -5.13 2.86
C ARG A 9 -5.92 -5.83 3.34
N GLY A 10 -6.87 -5.06 3.88
CA GLY A 10 -8.10 -5.57 4.50
C GLY A 10 -7.94 -6.09 5.94
N GLY A 11 -6.79 -5.87 6.58
CA GLY A 11 -6.47 -6.31 7.95
C GLY A 11 -5.64 -7.60 7.93
N ALA A 12 -4.40 -7.53 7.42
CA ALA A 12 -3.56 -8.71 7.14
C ALA A 12 -3.20 -9.58 8.36
N GLN A 13 -3.40 -9.10 9.58
CA GLN A 13 -3.24 -9.89 10.81
C GLN A 13 -4.54 -10.54 11.30
N LEU A 14 -5.66 -10.30 10.63
CA LEU A 14 -6.98 -10.84 10.97
C LEU A 14 -7.52 -11.78 9.89
N ARG A 15 -7.24 -11.48 8.62
CA ARG A 15 -7.73 -12.22 7.45
C ARG A 15 -6.61 -12.39 6.41
N PRO A 16 -6.72 -13.35 5.48
CA PRO A 16 -5.75 -13.49 4.40
C PRO A 16 -5.65 -12.17 3.61
N GLU A 17 -4.45 -11.61 3.53
CA GLU A 17 -4.21 -10.28 2.96
C GLU A 17 -4.74 -10.14 1.53
N ASN A 18 -5.28 -8.96 1.20
CA ASN A 18 -5.73 -8.62 -0.16
C ASN A 18 -6.78 -9.59 -0.75
N THR A 19 -7.58 -10.25 0.10
CA THR A 19 -8.69 -11.13 -0.32
C THR A 19 -10.07 -10.51 -0.13
N LEU A 20 -11.09 -11.04 -0.80
CA LEU A 20 -12.47 -10.54 -0.63
C LEU A 20 -12.95 -10.73 0.81
N SER A 21 -12.54 -11.82 1.47
CA SER A 21 -12.83 -12.05 2.88
C SER A 21 -12.25 -10.97 3.80
N ALA A 22 -11.04 -10.49 3.52
CA ALA A 22 -10.40 -9.43 4.31
C ALA A 22 -11.16 -8.10 4.16
N PHE A 23 -11.48 -7.71 2.92
CA PHE A 23 -12.25 -6.49 2.69
C PHE A 23 -13.66 -6.56 3.27
N ALA A 24 -14.32 -7.73 3.22
CA ALA A 24 -15.62 -7.93 3.83
C ALA A 24 -15.55 -7.82 5.37
N ASP A 25 -14.49 -8.34 5.99
CA ASP A 25 -14.23 -8.22 7.42
C ASP A 25 -14.00 -6.76 7.83
N ALA A 26 -13.22 -6.02 7.06
CA ALA A 26 -12.99 -4.58 7.28
C ALA A 26 -14.30 -3.77 7.22
N VAL A 27 -15.16 -4.05 6.22
CA VAL A 27 -16.50 -3.46 6.11
C VAL A 27 -17.37 -3.83 7.32
N TRP A 28 -17.39 -5.11 7.70
CA TRP A 28 -18.20 -5.59 8.84
C TRP A 28 -17.79 -4.94 10.17
N ARG A 29 -16.50 -4.67 10.37
CA ARG A 29 -15.97 -3.96 11.54
C ARG A 29 -16.27 -2.47 11.56
N GLY A 30 -16.78 -1.90 10.46
CA GLY A 30 -17.04 -0.48 10.35
C GLY A 30 -15.77 0.37 10.19
N CYS A 31 -14.72 -0.17 9.57
CA CYS A 31 -13.54 0.62 9.20
C CYS A 31 -13.96 1.75 8.23
N GLN A 32 -13.28 2.89 8.27
CA GLN A 32 -13.55 3.98 7.31
C GLN A 32 -13.04 3.65 5.91
N GLY A 33 -12.15 2.67 5.78
CA GLY A 33 -11.66 2.19 4.51
C GLY A 33 -10.73 0.99 4.65
N ALA A 34 -10.20 0.56 3.52
CA ALA A 34 -9.11 -0.41 3.44
C ALA A 34 -8.04 0.10 2.47
N GLU A 35 -6.80 -0.22 2.80
CA GLU A 35 -5.67 -0.09 1.89
C GLU A 35 -5.51 -1.42 1.12
N LEU A 36 -5.08 -1.33 -0.13
CA LEU A 36 -4.86 -2.46 -1.02
C LEU A 36 -3.81 -2.15 -2.09
N ASP A 37 -3.21 -3.20 -2.63
CA ASP A 37 -2.21 -3.11 -3.70
C ASP A 37 -2.80 -3.51 -5.04
N VAL A 38 -2.61 -2.72 -6.10
CA VAL A 38 -3.02 -3.11 -7.46
C VAL A 38 -1.85 -3.40 -8.38
N GLN A 39 -1.99 -4.44 -9.20
CA GLN A 39 -1.09 -4.80 -10.29
C GLN A 39 -1.88 -5.16 -11.56
N LEU A 40 -1.17 -5.33 -12.68
CA LEU A 40 -1.75 -5.85 -13.92
C LEU A 40 -1.35 -7.31 -14.16
N THR A 41 -2.32 -8.10 -14.60
CA THR A 41 -2.09 -9.41 -15.25
C THR A 41 -1.57 -9.23 -16.67
N ALA A 42 -1.08 -10.31 -17.29
CA ALA A 42 -0.60 -10.33 -18.68
C ALA A 42 -1.67 -9.91 -19.71
N ASP A 43 -2.95 -10.12 -19.39
CA ASP A 43 -4.12 -9.72 -20.18
C ASP A 43 -4.76 -8.40 -19.70
N GLY A 44 -4.01 -7.59 -18.95
CA GLY A 44 -4.36 -6.19 -18.64
C GLY A 44 -5.51 -6.01 -17.64
N GLN A 45 -5.76 -7.01 -16.80
CA GLN A 45 -6.76 -6.94 -15.72
C GLN A 45 -6.14 -6.34 -14.46
N VAL A 46 -6.86 -5.42 -13.81
CA VAL A 46 -6.43 -4.81 -12.55
C VAL A 46 -6.81 -5.73 -11.39
N ILE A 47 -5.81 -6.36 -10.78
CA ILE A 47 -5.97 -7.30 -9.67
C ILE A 47 -5.42 -6.72 -8.37
N VAL A 48 -5.85 -7.27 -7.24
CA VAL A 48 -5.45 -6.82 -5.91
C VAL A 48 -4.47 -7.81 -5.27
N HIS A 49 -3.18 -7.47 -5.26
CA HIS A 49 -2.10 -8.32 -4.75
C HIS A 49 -0.82 -7.51 -4.50
N HIS A 50 -0.10 -7.79 -3.41
CA HIS A 50 1.05 -7.00 -2.99
C HIS A 50 2.35 -7.35 -3.72
N ASP A 51 2.67 -8.64 -3.83
CA ASP A 51 4.00 -9.08 -4.26
C ASP A 51 4.08 -9.22 -5.79
N TRP A 52 5.26 -9.01 -6.37
CA TRP A 52 5.47 -9.20 -7.82
C TRP A 52 5.21 -10.65 -8.27
N ARG A 53 5.28 -11.59 -7.33
CA ARG A 53 5.18 -13.03 -7.53
C ARG A 53 4.32 -13.65 -6.45
N LEU A 54 3.59 -14.70 -6.82
CA LEU A 54 2.90 -15.53 -5.85
C LEU A 54 3.92 -16.18 -4.90
N LYS A 55 3.73 -16.01 -3.59
CA LYS A 55 4.64 -16.55 -2.57
C LYS A 55 4.31 -18.02 -2.30
N PRO A 56 5.29 -18.95 -2.35
CA PRO A 56 5.11 -20.36 -1.97
C PRO A 56 4.46 -20.56 -0.60
N ALA A 57 4.84 -19.72 0.37
CA ALA A 57 4.31 -19.78 1.73
C ALA A 57 2.84 -19.35 1.85
N LEU A 58 2.27 -18.69 0.84
CA LEU A 58 0.91 -18.11 0.87
C LEU A 58 0.00 -18.63 -0.25
N THR A 59 0.50 -19.53 -1.11
CA THR A 59 -0.19 -19.87 -2.35
C THR A 59 -0.20 -21.36 -2.59
N ARG A 60 -1.38 -21.90 -2.95
CA ARG A 60 -1.56 -23.27 -3.43
C ARG A 60 -2.17 -23.28 -4.82
N ASP A 61 -1.98 -24.37 -5.54
CA ASP A 61 -2.83 -24.68 -6.70
C ASP A 61 -4.21 -25.19 -6.26
N PHE A 62 -5.13 -25.34 -7.23
CA PHE A 62 -6.48 -25.87 -7.00
C PHE A 62 -6.52 -27.33 -6.52
N GLU A 63 -5.41 -28.07 -6.56
CA GLU A 63 -5.27 -29.40 -5.97
C GLU A 63 -4.83 -29.33 -4.50
N GLY A 64 -4.62 -28.13 -3.96
CA GLY A 64 -4.20 -27.89 -2.59
C GLY A 64 -2.69 -28.07 -2.35
N ARG A 65 -1.87 -28.10 -3.41
CA ARG A 65 -0.41 -28.22 -3.29
C ARG A 65 0.22 -26.83 -3.20
N TRP A 66 1.11 -26.63 -2.23
CA TRP A 66 1.94 -25.43 -2.15
C TRP A 66 2.79 -25.30 -3.42
N ILE A 67 2.85 -24.09 -3.98
CA ILE A 67 3.59 -23.85 -5.22
C ILE A 67 5.11 -23.89 -4.98
N ALA A 68 5.89 -24.14 -6.02
CA ALA A 68 7.35 -24.16 -5.94
C ALA A 68 7.96 -22.74 -5.91
N ASP A 69 9.16 -22.63 -5.35
CA ASP A 69 10.00 -21.43 -5.45
C ASP A 69 10.88 -21.49 -6.72
N PRO A 70 11.01 -20.40 -7.51
CA PRO A 70 10.28 -19.14 -7.38
C PRO A 70 8.84 -19.27 -7.90
N GLY A 71 7.91 -18.55 -7.27
CA GLY A 71 6.55 -18.45 -7.77
C GLY A 71 6.44 -17.65 -9.08
N PRO A 72 5.34 -17.85 -9.83
CA PRO A 72 5.09 -17.12 -11.08
C PRO A 72 4.91 -15.62 -10.82
N ARG A 73 5.36 -14.78 -11.76
CA ARG A 73 5.12 -13.34 -11.72
C ARG A 73 3.68 -13.03 -12.07
N ILE A 74 3.10 -12.05 -11.38
CA ILE A 74 1.74 -11.59 -11.66
C ILE A 74 1.61 -11.10 -13.11
N LYS A 75 2.57 -10.29 -13.58
CA LYS A 75 2.57 -9.74 -14.95
C LYS A 75 2.70 -10.77 -16.08
N ASP A 76 3.08 -12.02 -15.76
CA ASP A 76 3.23 -13.10 -16.74
C ASP A 76 1.99 -14.01 -16.80
N LEU A 77 1.05 -13.88 -15.86
CA LEU A 77 -0.17 -14.69 -15.79
C LEU A 77 -1.35 -13.90 -16.33
N THR A 78 -2.16 -14.53 -17.17
CA THR A 78 -3.52 -14.03 -17.45
C THR A 78 -4.40 -14.17 -16.21
N LEU A 79 -5.53 -13.46 -16.16
CA LEU A 79 -6.48 -13.63 -15.06
C LEU A 79 -6.98 -15.09 -14.95
N GLU A 80 -7.22 -15.76 -16.07
CA GLU A 80 -7.67 -17.16 -16.07
C GLU A 80 -6.61 -18.08 -15.42
N GLU A 81 -5.34 -17.88 -15.74
CA GLU A 81 -4.24 -18.65 -15.14
C GLU A 81 -4.06 -18.31 -13.66
N LEU A 82 -4.15 -17.04 -13.29
CA LEU A 82 -4.05 -16.58 -11.90
C LEU A 82 -5.16 -17.18 -11.03
N ARG A 83 -6.37 -17.35 -11.56
CA ARG A 83 -7.52 -17.96 -10.86
C ARG A 83 -7.36 -19.46 -10.60
N ARG A 84 -6.27 -20.09 -11.07
CA ARG A 84 -5.92 -21.48 -10.72
C ARG A 84 -5.20 -21.60 -9.39
N TYR A 85 -4.88 -20.46 -8.76
CA TYR A 85 -4.21 -20.39 -7.46
C TYR A 85 -5.15 -19.90 -6.35
N GLU A 86 -4.98 -20.47 -5.17
CA GLU A 86 -5.61 -20.01 -3.93
C GLU A 86 -4.60 -19.27 -3.05
N VAL A 87 -5.03 -18.16 -2.46
CA VAL A 87 -4.24 -17.30 -1.56
C VAL A 87 -4.89 -17.17 -0.17
N GLY A 88 -5.90 -17.98 0.10
CA GLY A 88 -6.69 -17.92 1.33
C GLY A 88 -6.07 -18.53 2.58
N ARG A 89 -4.92 -19.19 2.44
CA ARG A 89 -4.24 -19.89 3.53
C ARG A 89 -2.73 -19.90 3.34
N ALA A 90 -1.98 -19.59 4.40
CA ALA A 90 -0.55 -19.79 4.46
C ALA A 90 -0.17 -21.25 4.76
N ASP A 91 1.00 -21.67 4.30
CA ASP A 91 1.63 -22.94 4.67
C ASP A 91 1.82 -22.99 6.19
N PRO A 92 1.17 -23.91 6.92
CA PRO A 92 1.28 -24.01 8.37
C PRO A 92 2.73 -24.15 8.87
N ASP A 93 3.62 -24.70 8.05
CA ASP A 93 5.02 -24.88 8.40
C ASP A 93 5.89 -23.64 8.11
N SER A 94 5.36 -22.66 7.37
CA SER A 94 6.08 -21.43 7.04
C SER A 94 6.30 -20.53 8.25
N ILE A 95 7.35 -19.69 8.16
CA ILE A 95 7.60 -18.63 9.15
C ILE A 95 6.41 -17.65 9.19
N TYR A 96 5.82 -17.36 8.03
CA TYR A 96 4.70 -16.43 7.92
C TYR A 96 3.50 -16.91 8.75
N ALA A 97 3.07 -18.16 8.58
CA ALA A 97 1.93 -18.68 9.35
C ALA A 97 2.21 -18.66 10.86
N LYS A 98 3.44 -18.97 11.26
CA LYS A 98 3.87 -18.98 12.68
C LYS A 98 3.90 -17.58 13.28
N SER A 99 4.23 -16.55 12.49
CA SER A 99 4.24 -15.16 12.93
C SER A 99 2.87 -14.48 12.86
N HIS A 100 1.85 -15.12 12.27
CA HIS A 100 0.50 -14.59 12.11
C HIS A 100 -0.55 -15.54 12.72
N PRO A 101 -0.47 -15.84 14.04
CA PRO A 101 -1.34 -16.82 14.69
C PRO A 101 -2.81 -16.38 14.76
N ASP A 102 -3.07 -15.07 14.69
CA ASP A 102 -4.41 -14.48 14.82
C ASP A 102 -5.19 -14.47 13.50
N VAL A 103 -4.56 -14.83 12.37
CA VAL A 103 -5.21 -14.79 11.06
C VAL A 103 -6.26 -15.91 10.94
N HIS A 104 -7.50 -15.49 10.66
CA HIS A 104 -8.59 -16.40 10.35
C HIS A 104 -8.58 -16.74 8.85
N TRP A 105 -7.80 -17.77 8.50
CA TRP A 105 -7.67 -18.29 7.13
C TRP A 105 -9.00 -18.72 6.52
N GLN A 106 -9.14 -18.53 5.20
CA GLN A 106 -10.34 -18.85 4.44
C GLN A 106 -9.96 -19.55 3.13
N ASP A 107 -10.07 -20.88 3.09
CA ASP A 107 -9.80 -21.66 1.87
C ASP A 107 -10.73 -21.26 0.72
N GLY A 108 -10.25 -21.37 -0.51
CA GLY A 108 -10.98 -20.98 -1.72
C GLY A 108 -10.91 -19.49 -2.08
N GLU A 109 -10.27 -18.63 -1.27
CA GLU A 109 -9.95 -17.26 -1.70
C GLU A 109 -8.91 -17.29 -2.83
N CYS A 110 -9.19 -16.54 -3.88
CA CYS A 110 -8.28 -16.25 -4.99
C CYS A 110 -7.86 -14.78 -4.95
N VAL A 111 -6.82 -14.43 -5.72
CA VAL A 111 -6.48 -13.03 -5.98
C VAL A 111 -7.68 -12.34 -6.66
N PRO A 112 -8.28 -11.29 -6.05
CA PRO A 112 -9.47 -10.66 -6.61
C PRO A 112 -9.14 -9.60 -7.66
N LEU A 113 -10.14 -9.30 -8.49
CA LEU A 113 -10.14 -8.10 -9.32
C LEU A 113 -10.45 -6.88 -8.44
N LEU A 114 -9.93 -5.71 -8.82
CA LEU A 114 -10.29 -4.45 -8.17
C LEU A 114 -11.80 -4.20 -8.20
N SER A 115 -12.47 -4.55 -9.31
CA SER A 115 -13.93 -4.42 -9.45
C SER A 115 -14.72 -5.26 -8.44
N GLU A 116 -14.20 -6.43 -8.04
CA GLU A 116 -14.81 -7.27 -7.02
C GLU A 116 -14.63 -6.67 -5.62
N VAL A 117 -13.46 -6.08 -5.34
CA VAL A 117 -13.23 -5.35 -4.09
C VAL A 117 -14.13 -4.12 -3.99
N ILE A 118 -14.33 -3.38 -5.10
CA ILE A 118 -15.31 -2.27 -5.15
C ILE A 118 -16.73 -2.77 -4.82
N ALA A 119 -17.13 -3.94 -5.34
CA ALA A 119 -18.43 -4.51 -5.03
C ALA A 119 -18.58 -4.82 -3.53
N VAL A 120 -17.53 -5.33 -2.87
CA VAL A 120 -17.50 -5.52 -1.41
C VAL A 120 -17.57 -4.19 -0.67
N ALA A 121 -16.76 -3.20 -1.05
CA ALA A 121 -16.73 -1.88 -0.41
C ALA A 121 -18.11 -1.18 -0.44
N ARG A 122 -18.88 -1.36 -1.51
CA ARG A 122 -20.25 -0.84 -1.65
C ARG A 122 -21.26 -1.43 -0.68
N THR A 123 -20.94 -2.55 -0.03
CA THR A 123 -21.80 -3.14 1.00
C THR A 123 -21.68 -2.43 2.35
N ALA A 124 -20.71 -1.52 2.50
CA ALA A 124 -20.55 -0.72 3.69
C ALA A 124 -21.75 0.19 3.95
N ARG A 125 -22.08 0.36 5.23
CA ARG A 125 -23.17 1.22 5.68
C ARG A 125 -22.90 2.70 5.38
N ASP A 126 -21.66 3.11 5.60
CA ASP A 126 -21.15 4.47 5.36
C ASP A 126 -20.15 4.45 4.21
N PRO A 127 -19.88 5.58 3.53
CA PRO A 127 -18.92 5.63 2.43
C PRO A 127 -17.55 5.06 2.82
N PHE A 128 -17.14 3.99 2.13
CA PHE A 128 -15.91 3.25 2.42
C PHE A 128 -14.78 3.68 1.49
N LYS A 129 -13.65 4.12 2.05
CA LYS A 129 -12.50 4.56 1.26
C LYS A 129 -11.67 3.37 0.77
N LEU A 130 -11.19 3.45 -0.46
CA LEU A 130 -10.13 2.57 -0.95
C LEU A 130 -8.85 3.38 -1.06
N ILE A 131 -7.84 3.01 -0.28
CA ILE A 131 -6.48 3.52 -0.43
C ILE A 131 -5.76 2.55 -1.37
N VAL A 132 -5.52 2.97 -2.61
CA VAL A 132 -5.09 2.09 -3.70
C VAL A 132 -3.61 2.33 -3.99
N GLU A 133 -2.75 1.41 -3.55
CA GLU A 133 -1.33 1.42 -3.87
C GLU A 133 -1.11 0.99 -5.34
N LEU A 134 -0.60 1.91 -6.17
CA LEU A 134 -0.17 1.59 -7.53
C LEU A 134 1.18 0.87 -7.47
N LYS A 135 1.13 -0.46 -7.50
CA LYS A 135 2.28 -1.31 -7.25
C LYS A 135 3.12 -1.48 -8.53
N THR A 136 4.15 -0.66 -8.67
CA THR A 136 5.17 -0.78 -9.73
C THR A 136 6.59 -0.80 -9.17
N SER A 137 7.47 -1.55 -9.84
CA SER A 137 8.85 -1.74 -9.42
C SER A 137 9.76 -0.71 -10.09
N PHE A 138 10.19 0.29 -9.33
CA PHE A 138 11.17 1.28 -9.81
C PHE A 138 12.59 0.74 -9.90
N ALA A 139 12.94 -0.26 -9.08
CA ALA A 139 14.27 -0.85 -9.04
C ALA A 139 14.48 -1.87 -10.17
N ASN A 140 13.41 -2.53 -10.62
CA ASN A 140 13.44 -3.47 -11.74
C ASN A 140 12.10 -3.44 -12.50
N ARG A 141 12.07 -2.67 -13.59
CA ARG A 141 10.88 -2.48 -14.44
C ARG A 141 10.40 -3.79 -15.11
N GLU A 142 11.23 -4.82 -15.15
CA GLU A 142 10.84 -6.14 -15.68
C GLU A 142 9.98 -6.96 -14.72
N GLU A 143 9.91 -6.63 -13.42
CA GLU A 143 9.10 -7.39 -12.44
C GLU A 143 7.64 -6.93 -12.34
N SER A 144 7.30 -5.72 -12.80
CA SER A 144 5.95 -5.17 -12.77
C SER A 144 5.48 -4.69 -14.15
N ALA A 145 4.23 -4.23 -14.23
CA ALA A 145 3.75 -3.44 -15.36
C ALA A 145 4.42 -2.07 -15.43
N ASP A 146 4.24 -1.37 -16.55
CA ASP A 146 4.59 0.04 -16.69
C ASP A 146 3.73 0.91 -15.75
N PRO A 147 4.31 1.91 -15.06
CA PRO A 147 3.56 2.75 -14.11
C PRO A 147 2.45 3.58 -14.75
N GLU A 148 2.62 4.07 -15.98
CA GLU A 148 1.58 4.83 -16.66
C GLU A 148 0.43 3.91 -17.10
N GLU A 149 0.76 2.69 -17.57
CA GLU A 149 -0.24 1.68 -17.93
C GLU A 149 -1.08 1.23 -16.72
N LEU A 150 -0.43 0.89 -15.60
CA LEU A 150 -1.13 0.51 -14.36
C LEU A 150 -2.04 1.65 -13.89
N ALA A 151 -1.55 2.89 -13.87
CA ALA A 151 -2.33 4.05 -13.47
C ALA A 151 -3.55 4.26 -14.37
N ALA A 152 -3.36 4.21 -15.70
CA ALA A 152 -4.44 4.39 -16.68
C ALA A 152 -5.54 3.35 -16.49
N ARG A 153 -5.19 2.06 -16.42
CA ARG A 153 -6.14 0.95 -16.27
C ARG A 153 -6.85 0.99 -14.92
N THR A 154 -6.15 1.38 -13.85
CA THR A 154 -6.76 1.50 -12.51
C THR A 154 -7.77 2.65 -12.47
N VAL A 155 -7.43 3.82 -13.03
CA VAL A 155 -8.35 4.96 -13.15
C VAL A 155 -9.58 4.60 -13.99
N GLU A 156 -9.40 3.86 -15.09
CA GLU A 156 -10.48 3.37 -15.94
C GLU A 156 -11.45 2.48 -15.15
N VAL A 157 -10.96 1.42 -14.48
CA VAL A 157 -11.79 0.52 -13.66
C VAL A 157 -12.55 1.29 -12.57
N LEU A 158 -11.89 2.18 -11.85
CA LEU A 158 -12.54 2.99 -10.81
C LEU A 158 -13.60 3.94 -11.40
N GLY A 159 -13.36 4.48 -12.60
CA GLY A 159 -14.29 5.34 -13.32
C GLY A 159 -15.53 4.60 -13.80
N GLU A 160 -15.34 3.45 -14.46
CA GLU A 160 -16.44 2.57 -14.90
C GLU A 160 -17.34 2.14 -13.75
N HIS A 161 -16.73 1.91 -12.58
CA HIS A 161 -17.42 1.54 -11.37
C HIS A 161 -17.88 2.74 -10.53
N ASN A 162 -17.75 4.00 -10.97
CA ASN A 162 -18.11 5.22 -10.24
C ASN A 162 -17.58 5.24 -8.79
N TYR A 163 -16.29 4.96 -8.61
CA TYR A 163 -15.64 4.86 -7.31
C TYR A 163 -14.44 5.81 -7.13
N LEU A 164 -14.06 6.60 -8.15
CA LEU A 164 -12.93 7.54 -8.07
C LEU A 164 -13.03 8.53 -6.90
N ASP A 165 -14.23 9.06 -6.60
CA ASP A 165 -14.45 10.01 -5.50
C ASP A 165 -14.30 9.37 -4.10
N HIS A 166 -14.21 8.05 -4.03
CA HIS A 166 -13.98 7.27 -2.81
C HIS A 166 -12.59 6.63 -2.76
N THR A 167 -11.70 7.00 -3.70
CA THR A 167 -10.35 6.46 -3.82
C THR A 167 -9.29 7.50 -3.53
N ILE A 168 -8.23 7.06 -2.84
CA ILE A 168 -6.99 7.80 -2.68
C ILE A 168 -5.88 6.91 -3.24
N PHE A 169 -5.10 7.41 -4.20
CA PHE A 169 -3.96 6.68 -4.73
C PHE A 169 -2.73 6.89 -3.87
N VAL A 170 -1.99 5.80 -3.62
CA VAL A 170 -0.70 5.82 -2.91
C VAL A 170 0.33 5.00 -3.69
N GLY A 171 1.60 5.09 -3.31
CA GLY A 171 2.66 4.35 -3.98
C GLY A 171 4.03 4.99 -3.88
N PHE A 172 5.05 4.14 -3.83
CA PHE A 172 6.46 4.56 -3.78
C PHE A 172 6.99 5.05 -5.12
N ASP A 173 6.48 4.52 -6.23
CA ASP A 173 6.88 4.93 -7.57
C ASP A 173 6.01 6.10 -8.04
N TRP A 174 6.47 7.32 -7.77
CA TRP A 174 5.71 8.55 -7.97
C TRP A 174 5.31 8.79 -9.42
N ALA A 175 5.99 8.14 -10.37
CA ALA A 175 5.60 8.16 -11.78
C ALA A 175 4.16 7.64 -11.99
N ALA A 176 3.75 6.61 -11.25
CA ALA A 176 2.40 6.07 -11.32
C ALA A 176 1.36 7.04 -10.76
N LEU A 177 1.67 7.73 -9.65
CA LEU A 177 0.78 8.73 -9.04
C LEU A 177 0.60 9.96 -9.93
N ILE A 178 1.68 10.46 -10.52
CA ILE A 178 1.65 11.55 -11.48
C ILE A 178 0.83 11.15 -12.72
N ALA A 179 1.00 9.91 -13.19
CA ALA A 179 0.19 9.37 -14.27
C ALA A 179 -1.31 9.29 -13.89
N ALA A 180 -1.67 8.84 -12.69
CA ALA A 180 -3.07 8.81 -12.25
C ALA A 180 -3.72 10.20 -12.31
N LYS A 181 -3.01 11.25 -11.89
CA LYS A 181 -3.47 12.65 -12.01
C LYS A 181 -3.60 13.14 -13.44
N LYS A 182 -2.77 12.65 -14.37
CA LYS A 182 -2.92 12.94 -15.82
C LYS A 182 -4.24 12.41 -16.37
N TYR A 183 -4.65 11.21 -15.97
CA TYR A 183 -5.90 10.57 -16.43
C TYR A 183 -7.14 11.07 -15.67
N ALA A 184 -7.00 11.43 -14.40
CA ALA A 184 -8.08 11.97 -13.59
C ALA A 184 -7.57 13.05 -12.62
N SER A 185 -7.50 14.29 -13.10
CA SER A 185 -6.89 15.44 -12.38
C SER A 185 -7.44 15.77 -11.00
N LYS A 186 -8.64 15.28 -10.66
CA LYS A 186 -9.28 15.49 -9.35
C LYS A 186 -9.01 14.37 -8.34
N THR A 187 -8.35 13.29 -8.77
CA THR A 187 -8.05 12.17 -7.87
C THR A 187 -7.07 12.60 -6.80
N GLU A 188 -7.34 12.19 -5.57
CA GLU A 188 -6.42 12.38 -4.46
C GLU A 188 -5.24 11.42 -4.64
N CYS A 189 -4.01 11.94 -4.54
CA CYS A 189 -2.80 11.12 -4.48
C CYS A 189 -1.99 11.50 -3.25
N TRP A 190 -1.75 10.55 -2.37
CA TRP A 190 -0.88 10.71 -1.21
C TRP A 190 0.43 9.98 -1.49
N PHE A 191 1.51 10.74 -1.59
CA PHE A 191 2.78 10.23 -2.08
C PHE A 191 3.50 9.49 -0.96
N THR A 192 3.75 8.20 -1.17
CA THR A 192 4.43 7.35 -0.20
C THR A 192 5.94 7.57 -0.29
N SER A 193 6.61 7.66 0.84
CA SER A 193 8.07 7.79 0.90
C SER A 193 8.71 6.65 1.67
N MET A 194 9.90 6.25 1.22
CA MET A 194 10.79 5.42 2.05
C MET A 194 11.22 6.20 3.31
N PRO A 195 11.55 5.51 4.41
CA PRO A 195 11.99 6.15 5.64
C PRO A 195 13.12 7.16 5.41
N LEU A 196 12.98 8.38 5.94
CA LEU A 196 13.92 9.47 5.63
C LEU A 196 15.34 9.18 6.13
N SER A 197 15.45 8.41 7.22
CA SER A 197 16.72 7.94 7.77
C SER A 197 17.56 7.12 6.78
N TRP A 198 16.95 6.49 5.76
CA TRP A 198 17.68 5.72 4.75
C TRP A 198 18.60 6.60 3.89
N PHE A 199 18.25 7.87 3.71
CA PHE A 199 19.00 8.83 2.89
C PHE A 199 20.03 9.64 3.68
N GLY A 200 20.05 9.50 5.01
CA GLY A 200 21.00 10.17 5.90
C GLY A 200 22.41 9.55 5.88
N HIS A 201 23.35 10.18 6.58
CA HIS A 201 24.71 9.67 6.73
C HIS A 201 24.83 8.55 7.77
N ASP A 202 24.02 8.62 8.82
CA ASP A 202 24.07 7.68 9.94
C ASP A 202 23.40 6.35 9.59
N ALA A 203 23.65 5.32 10.40
CA ALA A 203 22.94 4.06 10.29
C ALA A 203 21.45 4.29 10.64
N PRO A 204 20.51 3.86 9.78
CA PRO A 204 19.08 3.99 10.08
C PRO A 204 18.71 3.16 11.31
N PRO A 205 17.72 3.62 12.11
CA PRO A 205 17.24 2.86 13.26
C PRO A 205 16.57 1.55 12.79
N PRO A 206 16.65 0.45 13.56
CA PRO A 206 16.01 -0.82 13.19
C PRO A 206 14.51 -0.72 12.92
N GLU A 207 13.82 0.19 13.60
CA GLU A 207 12.40 0.44 13.43
C GLU A 207 12.03 0.98 12.05
N ALA A 208 13.00 1.56 11.32
CA ALA A 208 12.82 1.99 9.94
C ALA A 208 13.02 0.85 8.93
N ASP A 209 13.15 -0.40 9.40
CA ASP A 209 13.31 -1.63 8.59
C ASP A 209 14.26 -1.46 7.39
N PRO A 210 15.53 -1.06 7.63
CA PRO A 210 16.40 -0.68 6.54
C PRO A 210 16.73 -1.85 5.61
N PRO A 211 16.86 -1.60 4.30
CA PRO A 211 17.25 -2.63 3.35
C PRO A 211 18.73 -3.01 3.54
N SER A 212 19.24 -3.89 2.68
CA SER A 212 20.66 -4.25 2.72
C SER A 212 21.57 -3.03 2.59
N GLU A 213 22.76 -3.10 3.17
CA GLU A 213 23.75 -2.02 3.09
C GLU A 213 24.05 -1.61 1.64
N GLN A 214 24.08 -2.57 0.70
CA GLN A 214 24.27 -2.24 -0.72
C GLN A 214 23.10 -1.44 -1.30
N ALA A 215 21.86 -1.79 -0.93
CA ALA A 215 20.68 -1.05 -1.35
C ALA A 215 20.64 0.36 -0.74
N LEU A 216 20.98 0.51 0.55
CA LEU A 216 21.12 1.82 1.20
C LEU A 216 22.12 2.72 0.49
N GLN A 217 23.28 2.20 0.12
CA GLN A 217 24.31 2.97 -0.60
C GLN A 217 23.81 3.44 -1.97
N MET A 218 23.04 2.59 -2.68
CA MET A 218 22.42 2.94 -3.95
C MET A 218 21.38 4.07 -3.78
N LEU A 219 20.49 3.93 -2.79
CA LEU A 219 19.46 4.93 -2.48
C LEU A 219 20.07 6.28 -2.13
N ARG A 220 21.12 6.29 -1.30
CA ARG A 220 21.87 7.51 -0.92
C ARG A 220 22.56 8.15 -2.11
N TYR A 221 23.12 7.35 -3.02
CA TYR A 221 23.69 7.87 -4.26
C TYR A 221 22.61 8.57 -5.10
N TRP A 222 21.50 7.89 -5.38
CA TRP A 222 20.42 8.49 -6.18
C TRP A 222 19.86 9.78 -5.58
N ALA A 223 19.60 9.78 -4.26
CA ALA A 223 19.07 10.94 -3.58
C ALA A 223 20.04 12.14 -3.61
N ARG A 224 21.35 11.90 -3.48
CA ARG A 224 22.36 12.97 -3.53
C ARG A 224 22.52 13.54 -4.93
N GLU A 225 22.51 12.69 -5.95
CA GLU A 225 22.67 13.12 -7.34
C GLU A 225 21.35 13.65 -7.95
N GLY A 226 20.22 13.49 -7.28
CA GLY A 226 18.90 13.96 -7.77
C GLY A 226 18.36 13.12 -8.92
N VAL A 227 18.55 11.80 -8.85
CA VAL A 227 18.23 10.86 -9.94
C VAL A 227 17.44 9.65 -9.43
N SER A 228 16.67 9.80 -8.36
CA SER A 228 15.89 8.72 -7.79
C SER A 228 14.85 8.19 -8.79
N PRO A 229 14.93 6.90 -9.17
CA PRO A 229 14.02 6.32 -10.17
C PRO A 229 12.57 6.26 -9.68
N TRP A 230 12.36 6.36 -8.38
CA TRP A 230 11.05 6.35 -7.71
C TRP A 230 10.44 7.76 -7.57
N ALA A 231 11.24 8.83 -7.60
CA ALA A 231 10.78 10.19 -7.31
C ALA A 231 10.24 10.94 -8.54
N ALA A 232 10.32 10.33 -9.74
CA ALA A 232 9.85 10.90 -11.00
C ALA A 232 10.37 12.34 -11.28
N GLY A 233 11.61 12.63 -10.87
CA GLY A 233 12.26 13.94 -11.03
C GLY A 233 12.04 14.94 -9.88
N PHE A 234 11.33 14.54 -8.83
CA PHE A 234 11.07 15.35 -7.63
C PHE A 234 11.94 14.88 -6.45
N ASP A 235 13.24 14.76 -6.67
CA ASP A 235 14.19 14.42 -5.62
C ASP A 235 14.33 15.55 -4.59
N ALA A 236 14.31 15.21 -3.30
CA ALA A 236 14.38 16.18 -2.20
C ALA A 236 15.58 17.15 -2.28
N VAL A 237 16.70 16.76 -2.90
CA VAL A 237 17.87 17.61 -3.12
C VAL A 237 17.55 18.88 -3.92
N HIS A 238 16.55 18.82 -4.81
CA HIS A 238 16.08 19.98 -5.58
C HIS A 238 15.07 20.85 -4.82
N HIS A 239 14.65 20.42 -3.64
CA HIS A 239 13.61 21.07 -2.82
C HIS A 239 14.12 21.45 -1.42
N GLY A 240 15.40 21.82 -1.33
CA GLY A 240 16.03 22.23 -0.07
C GLY A 240 16.19 21.07 0.92
N GLY A 241 16.26 19.84 0.44
CA GLY A 241 16.39 18.63 1.25
C GLY A 241 15.08 18.10 1.83
N SER A 242 13.94 18.76 1.61
CA SER A 242 12.64 18.32 2.13
C SER A 242 11.90 17.46 1.10
N ILE A 243 11.66 16.20 1.44
CA ILE A 243 10.78 15.33 0.64
C ILE A 243 9.34 15.86 0.62
N ILE A 244 8.90 16.52 1.69
CA ILE A 244 7.53 17.01 1.84
C ILE A 244 7.27 18.14 0.86
N ARG A 245 8.25 19.03 0.66
CA ARG A 245 8.20 20.04 -0.42
C ARG A 245 8.20 19.40 -1.80
N ALA A 246 8.98 18.34 -1.98
CA ALA A 246 9.01 17.60 -3.24
C ALA A 246 7.65 16.97 -3.56
N VAL A 247 6.99 16.34 -2.58
CA VAL A 247 5.62 15.82 -2.68
C VAL A 247 4.65 16.93 -3.11
N LYS A 248 4.74 18.11 -2.48
CA LYS A 248 3.86 19.23 -2.82
C LYS A 248 4.06 19.70 -4.26
N GLU A 249 5.32 19.85 -4.70
CA GLU A 249 5.67 20.29 -6.06
C GLU A 249 5.31 19.25 -7.12
N ALA A 250 5.37 17.96 -6.78
CA ALA A 250 4.91 16.85 -7.62
C ALA A 250 3.37 16.82 -7.80
N GLY A 251 2.64 17.71 -7.12
CA GLY A 251 1.19 17.81 -7.18
C GLY A 251 0.46 16.90 -6.19
N GLY A 252 1.13 16.39 -5.16
CA GLY A 252 0.51 15.57 -4.12
C GLY A 252 -0.53 16.31 -3.28
N ASP A 253 -1.59 15.60 -2.91
CA ASP A 253 -2.62 16.07 -1.96
C ASP A 253 -2.30 15.66 -0.53
N GLY A 254 -1.45 14.65 -0.37
CA GLY A 254 -1.01 14.14 0.92
C GLY A 254 0.40 13.54 0.87
N TRP A 255 0.97 13.36 2.06
CA TRP A 255 2.20 12.62 2.27
C TRP A 255 1.88 11.39 3.12
N ASP A 256 2.37 10.23 2.68
CA ASP A 256 2.09 8.92 3.26
C ASP A 256 3.38 8.22 3.75
N PRO A 257 4.00 8.71 4.84
CA PRO A 257 5.23 8.14 5.37
C PRO A 257 5.01 6.98 6.34
N MET A 258 6.07 6.20 6.52
CA MET A 258 6.17 5.32 7.69
C MET A 258 6.18 6.16 8.97
N TRP A 259 5.56 5.64 10.04
CA TRP A 259 5.36 6.35 11.31
C TRP A 259 6.64 6.88 11.97
N VAL A 260 7.81 6.33 11.61
CA VAL A 260 9.12 6.76 12.10
C VAL A 260 9.45 8.19 11.69
N ASP A 261 8.90 8.67 10.57
CA ASP A 261 9.17 10.00 10.04
C ASP A 261 8.16 11.06 10.51
N LEU A 262 7.14 10.66 11.27
CA LEU A 262 6.13 11.58 11.82
C LEU A 262 6.61 12.21 13.13
N THR A 263 7.29 13.35 12.99
CA THR A 263 7.72 14.24 14.08
C THR A 263 6.89 15.51 14.08
N GLU A 264 6.95 16.31 15.15
CA GLU A 264 6.26 17.61 15.19
C GLU A 264 6.71 18.53 14.04
N GLU A 265 8.00 18.48 13.67
CA GLU A 265 8.56 19.25 12.57
C GLU A 265 8.02 18.82 11.21
N THR A 266 8.06 17.53 10.89
CA THR A 266 7.61 17.01 9.59
C THR A 266 6.10 17.12 9.43
N VAL A 267 5.33 16.86 10.50
CA VAL A 267 3.89 17.11 10.54
C VAL A 267 3.60 18.60 10.33
N GLY A 268 4.32 19.48 11.02
CA GLY A 268 4.19 20.93 10.87
C GLY A 268 4.46 21.41 9.44
N GLU A 269 5.52 20.92 8.80
CA GLU A 269 5.85 21.26 7.41
C GLU A 269 4.77 20.78 6.44
N ALA A 270 4.34 19.52 6.55
CA ALA A 270 3.31 18.96 5.68
C ALA A 270 1.98 19.72 5.79
N ARG A 271 1.54 20.02 7.02
CA ARG A 271 0.34 20.81 7.28
C ARG A 271 0.48 22.25 6.76
N GLY A 272 1.65 22.86 6.92
CA GLY A 272 1.95 24.19 6.39
C GLY A 272 1.86 24.26 4.85
N LEU A 273 2.13 23.16 4.16
CA LEU A 273 1.98 23.01 2.70
C LEU A 273 0.57 22.56 2.26
N GLY A 274 -0.35 22.39 3.22
CA GLY A 274 -1.72 21.97 2.98
C GLY A 274 -1.87 20.49 2.60
N LEU A 275 -0.89 19.64 2.96
CA LEU A 275 -0.94 18.21 2.69
C LEU A 275 -1.77 17.47 3.74
N ARG A 276 -2.49 16.45 3.28
CA ARG A 276 -3.04 15.37 4.11
C ARG A 276 -1.90 14.48 4.62
N LEU A 277 -2.14 13.80 5.74
CA LEU A 277 -1.17 12.95 6.39
C LEU A 277 -1.76 11.58 6.73
N ALA A 278 -1.08 10.54 6.29
CA ALA A 278 -1.35 9.16 6.67
C ALA A 278 -0.10 8.51 7.26
N THR A 279 -0.24 7.27 7.74
CA THR A 279 0.93 6.49 8.10
C THR A 279 0.69 5.00 8.10
N TRP A 280 1.77 4.24 7.90
CA TRP A 280 1.78 2.80 7.81
C TRP A 280 3.01 2.17 8.49
N THR A 281 3.01 0.87 8.81
CA THR A 281 1.83 0.10 9.23
C THR A 281 1.86 0.02 10.75
N VAL A 282 0.80 0.50 11.41
CA VAL A 282 0.78 0.73 12.85
C VAL A 282 -0.04 -0.36 13.53
N ASN A 283 0.63 -1.35 14.13
CA ASN A 283 -0.03 -2.52 14.72
C ASN A 283 0.01 -2.54 16.26
N GLU A 284 0.90 -1.74 16.87
CA GLU A 284 1.10 -1.73 18.33
C GLU A 284 0.20 -0.69 19.02
N PRO A 285 -0.58 -1.03 20.07
CA PRO A 285 -1.52 -0.10 20.73
C PRO A 285 -0.91 1.22 21.20
N ASN A 286 0.30 1.17 21.74
CA ASN A 286 0.99 2.38 22.21
C ASN A 286 1.38 3.29 21.03
N LEU A 287 1.79 2.69 19.91
CA LEU A 287 2.09 3.43 18.69
C LEU A 287 0.81 3.98 18.05
N MET A 288 -0.29 3.20 18.03
CA MET A 288 -1.61 3.67 17.59
C MET A 288 -2.03 4.94 18.34
N ARG A 289 -1.96 4.94 19.69
CA ARG A 289 -2.26 6.12 20.51
C ARG A 289 -1.36 7.31 20.16
N LYS A 290 -0.05 7.04 20.01
CA LYS A 290 0.91 8.08 19.66
C LYS A 290 0.56 8.71 18.31
N MET A 291 0.34 7.90 17.27
CA MET A 291 0.00 8.39 15.93
C MET A 291 -1.35 9.11 15.91
N ALA A 292 -2.36 8.59 16.62
CA ALA A 292 -3.67 9.25 16.73
C ALA A 292 -3.57 10.64 17.38
N SER A 293 -2.62 10.85 18.29
CA SER A 293 -2.37 12.15 18.94
C SER A 293 -1.74 13.20 18.01
N LEU A 294 -1.15 12.80 16.88
CA LEU A 294 -0.50 13.72 15.93
C LEU A 294 -1.49 14.41 14.97
N GLY A 295 -2.79 14.11 15.07
CA GLY A 295 -3.81 14.72 14.23
C GLY A 295 -3.68 14.34 12.75
N LEU A 296 -3.34 13.08 12.48
CA LEU A 296 -3.28 12.50 11.14
C LEU A 296 -4.69 12.36 10.53
N ASP A 297 -4.77 12.27 9.20
CA ASP A 297 -6.01 12.00 8.48
C ASP A 297 -6.32 10.49 8.45
N ALA A 298 -5.31 9.63 8.39
CA ALA A 298 -5.49 8.17 8.36
C ALA A 298 -4.36 7.42 9.07
N ILE A 299 -4.66 6.23 9.59
CA ILE A 299 -3.69 5.24 10.07
C ILE A 299 -4.00 3.92 9.40
N TYR A 300 -2.99 3.32 8.76
CA TYR A 300 -3.09 2.00 8.15
C TYR A 300 -2.62 0.95 9.16
N THR A 301 -3.43 -0.09 9.37
CA THR A 301 -3.15 -1.12 10.36
C THR A 301 -3.60 -2.48 9.89
N ASP A 302 -2.81 -3.50 10.22
CA ASP A 302 -3.21 -4.90 10.08
C ASP A 302 -4.22 -5.32 11.15
N ARG A 303 -4.37 -4.51 12.20
CA ARG A 303 -5.22 -4.71 13.38
C ARG A 303 -6.27 -3.61 13.52
N PRO A 304 -7.19 -3.45 12.55
CA PRO A 304 -8.24 -2.45 12.63
C PRO A 304 -9.16 -2.64 13.83
N ASP A 305 -9.25 -3.87 14.37
CA ASP A 305 -9.94 -4.20 15.61
C ASP A 305 -9.31 -3.51 16.83
N MET A 306 -7.97 -3.44 16.87
CA MET A 306 -7.23 -2.81 17.95
C MET A 306 -7.24 -1.28 17.83
N LEU A 307 -7.12 -0.74 16.61
CA LEU A 307 -7.18 0.72 16.40
C LEU A 307 -8.53 1.30 16.83
N ALA A 308 -9.64 0.63 16.49
CA ALA A 308 -10.97 1.05 16.92
C ALA A 308 -11.13 1.10 18.45
N ALA A 309 -10.44 0.21 19.18
CA ALA A 309 -10.46 0.17 20.64
C ALA A 309 -9.63 1.30 21.29
N VAL A 310 -8.67 1.87 20.56
CA VAL A 310 -7.81 2.96 21.05
C VAL A 310 -8.55 4.29 21.10
N ASP A 311 -9.52 4.51 20.20
CA ASP A 311 -10.33 5.74 20.14
C ASP A 311 -11.42 5.82 21.24
N SER A 312 -11.54 4.77 22.07
CA SER A 312 -12.64 4.59 23.03
C SER A 312 -12.34 5.11 24.45
N TYR A 313 -11.28 5.89 24.67
CA TYR A 313 -10.84 6.36 26.00
C TYR A 313 -10.75 7.88 26.13
#